data_AF-A0A9W5VVX2-F1
#
_entry.id   AF-A0A9W5VVX2-F1
#
_cell.length_a   1.000
_cell.length_b   1.000
_cell.length_c   1.000
_cell.angle_alpha   90.00
_cell.angle_beta   90.00
_cell.angle_gamma   90.00
#
_symmetry.space_group_name_H-M   'P 1'
#
loop_
_entity.id
_entity.type
_entity.pdbx_description
1 polymer ?
#
loop_
_entity_poly.entity_id
_entity_poly.type
_entity_poly.pdbx_seq_one_letter_code
_entity_poly.pdbx_strand_id
1 'polypeptide(L)'
;MLRMTDFRLLAAKHGRVMIPLIMVIIALAIVRVVSDELVVQQIYGIGVMLLEIAITLYALDAVLRLTGTCDDRLLLLSSLSRWRLAVCNMLVLCFYLLCSYGATLLPLAKSSSVDGMVQLANLLGYIVSIFTGLGLMLLVSYTLKNIRTRFPYLLSAWFVFSVTILLAVIACVQMLKKVAPEAQWLLGVTSSDSIVNLYSASIPVTVIGLGDQVNNAFFFIVANMLLGIIVWLSAFMLSRRKNNFIRL
;
A
#
# COMPACT_ATOMS: atom_id res chain seq x y z
N MET A 1 -0.69 2.38 -28.06
CA MET A 1 -1.31 1.05 -27.93
C MET A 1 -0.50 0.22 -26.94
N LEU A 2 -1.03 0.05 -25.72
CA LEU A 2 -0.55 -0.97 -24.78
C LEU A 2 -0.90 -2.34 -25.37
N ARG A 3 0.08 -3.19 -25.69
CA ARG A 3 -0.26 -4.57 -26.04
C ARG A 3 -0.75 -5.26 -24.77
N MET A 4 -1.96 -5.81 -24.80
CA MET A 4 -2.56 -6.61 -23.71
C MET A 4 -1.63 -7.72 -23.17
N THR A 5 -0.59 -8.09 -23.91
CA THR A 5 0.41 -9.10 -23.53
C THR A 5 1.19 -8.73 -22.27
N ASP A 6 1.63 -7.47 -22.13
CA ASP A 6 2.53 -7.08 -21.02
C ASP A 6 1.75 -6.98 -19.69
N PHE A 7 0.53 -6.44 -19.74
CA PHE A 7 -0.39 -6.40 -18.60
C PHE A 7 -0.79 -7.80 -18.14
N ARG A 8 -1.15 -8.69 -19.08
CA ARG A 8 -1.49 -10.08 -18.75
C ARG A 8 -0.31 -10.82 -18.14
N LEU A 9 0.90 -10.56 -18.61
CA LEU A 9 2.09 -11.21 -18.09
C LEU A 9 2.42 -10.72 -16.68
N LEU A 10 2.42 -9.40 -16.44
CA LEU A 10 2.58 -8.84 -15.10
C LEU A 10 1.48 -9.34 -14.14
N ALA A 11 0.22 -9.34 -14.59
CA ALA A 11 -0.90 -9.86 -13.82
C ALA A 11 -0.72 -11.34 -13.48
N ALA A 12 -0.32 -12.19 -14.43
CA ALA A 12 -0.07 -13.60 -14.18
C ALA A 12 1.13 -13.82 -13.26
N LYS A 13 2.20 -13.04 -13.42
CA LYS A 13 3.41 -13.12 -12.58
C LYS A 13 3.09 -12.81 -11.12
N HIS A 14 2.51 -11.65 -10.85
CA HIS A 14 2.18 -11.24 -9.48
C HIS A 14 1.01 -12.05 -8.93
N GLY A 15 0.05 -12.41 -9.79
CA GLY A 15 -1.11 -13.21 -9.44
C GLY A 15 -0.76 -14.58 -8.88
N ARG A 16 0.31 -15.24 -9.37
CA ARG A 16 0.77 -16.53 -8.81
C ARG A 16 1.06 -16.48 -7.32
N VAL A 17 1.47 -15.32 -6.79
CA VAL A 17 1.76 -15.13 -5.37
C VAL A 17 0.60 -14.46 -4.66
N MET A 18 0.04 -13.39 -5.22
CA MET A 18 -0.97 -12.57 -4.56
C MET A 18 -2.36 -13.22 -4.55
N ILE A 19 -2.78 -13.93 -5.62
CA ILE A 19 -4.12 -14.54 -5.69
C ILE A 19 -4.32 -15.57 -4.59
N PRO A 20 -3.42 -16.54 -4.34
CA PRO A 20 -3.59 -17.49 -3.23
C PRO A 20 -3.76 -16.79 -1.89
N LEU A 21 -2.97 -15.75 -1.61
CA LEU A 21 -3.07 -15.00 -0.35
C LEU A 21 -4.42 -14.25 -0.23
N ILE A 22 -4.89 -13.64 -1.32
CA ILE A 22 -6.20 -13.00 -1.39
C ILE A 22 -7.33 -14.02 -1.18
N MET A 23 -7.21 -15.21 -1.77
CA MET A 23 -8.19 -16.29 -1.57
C MET A 23 -8.26 -16.75 -0.11
N VAL A 24 -7.14 -16.77 0.61
CA VAL A 24 -7.14 -17.05 2.06
C VAL A 24 -7.83 -15.93 2.84
N ILE A 25 -7.60 -14.65 2.49
CA ILE A 25 -8.33 -13.51 3.09
C ILE A 25 -9.84 -13.68 2.87
N ILE A 26 -10.26 -14.02 1.65
CA ILE A 26 -11.67 -14.25 1.31
C ILE A 26 -12.24 -15.41 2.14
N ALA A 27 -11.51 -16.52 2.28
CA ALA A 27 -11.95 -17.65 3.08
C ALA A 27 -12.14 -17.27 4.55
N LEU A 28 -11.17 -16.54 5.14
CA LEU A 28 -11.28 -16.02 6.51
C LEU A 28 -12.47 -15.07 6.66
N ALA A 29 -12.69 -14.19 5.68
CA ALA A 29 -13.80 -13.26 5.66
C ALA A 29 -15.16 -13.99 5.62
N ILE A 30 -15.30 -15.03 4.80
CA ILE A 30 -16.50 -15.86 4.73
C ILE A 30 -16.76 -16.55 6.08
N VAL A 31 -15.73 -17.14 6.69
CA VAL A 31 -15.87 -17.78 8.01
C VAL A 31 -16.33 -16.76 9.07
N ARG A 32 -15.78 -15.54 9.03
CA ARG A 32 -16.19 -14.44 9.91
C ARG A 32 -17.63 -13.97 9.68
N VAL A 33 -18.14 -14.01 8.45
CA VAL A 33 -19.55 -13.68 8.15
C VAL A 33 -20.50 -14.71 8.78
N VAL A 34 -20.12 -15.99 8.77
CA VAL A 34 -20.96 -17.11 9.22
C VAL A 34 -20.97 -17.27 10.75
N SER A 35 -19.88 -16.93 11.45
CA SER A 35 -19.77 -17.07 12.91
C SER A 35 -19.41 -15.77 13.60
N ASP A 36 -20.12 -15.48 14.70
CA ASP A 36 -19.90 -14.32 15.56
C ASP A 36 -19.07 -14.66 16.82
N GLU A 37 -18.60 -15.91 16.96
CA GLU A 37 -17.74 -16.33 18.07
C GLU A 37 -16.46 -15.51 18.16
N LEU A 38 -16.09 -15.10 19.38
CA LEU A 38 -14.90 -14.27 19.64
C LEU A 38 -13.62 -14.88 19.05
N VAL A 39 -13.47 -16.20 19.12
CA VAL A 39 -12.31 -16.92 18.57
C VAL A 39 -12.21 -16.73 17.05
N VAL A 40 -13.33 -16.80 16.33
CA VAL A 40 -13.37 -16.57 14.89
C VAL A 40 -13.01 -15.13 14.55
N GLN A 41 -13.47 -14.16 15.35
CA GLN A 41 -13.11 -12.75 15.17
C GLN A 41 -11.60 -12.52 15.31
N GLN A 42 -10.96 -13.17 16.29
CA GLN A 42 -9.52 -13.06 16.51
C GLN A 42 -8.70 -13.74 15.40
N ILE A 43 -9.10 -14.94 14.98
CA ILE A 43 -8.46 -15.66 13.87
C ILE A 43 -8.55 -14.84 12.58
N TYR A 44 -9.72 -14.28 12.29
CA TYR A 44 -9.91 -13.36 11.17
C TYR A 44 -8.99 -12.14 11.26
N GLY A 45 -9.02 -11.41 12.39
CA GLY A 45 -8.24 -10.18 12.56
C GLY A 45 -6.73 -10.41 12.42
N ILE A 46 -6.18 -11.42 13.12
CA ILE A 46 -4.75 -11.74 13.06
C ILE A 46 -4.37 -12.28 11.68
N GLY A 47 -5.18 -13.18 11.12
CA GLY A 47 -4.92 -13.79 9.82
C GLY A 47 -4.89 -12.75 8.70
N VAL A 48 -5.89 -11.87 8.64
CA VAL A 48 -5.96 -10.78 7.66
C VAL A 48 -4.80 -9.81 7.85
N MET A 49 -4.46 -9.43 9.09
CA MET A 49 -3.33 -8.54 9.35
C MET A 49 -2.02 -9.10 8.78
N LEU A 50 -1.71 -10.38 9.05
CA LEU A 50 -0.49 -11.02 8.56
C LEU A 50 -0.48 -11.12 7.03
N LEU A 51 -1.61 -11.46 6.41
CA LEU A 51 -1.73 -11.57 4.96
C LEU A 51 -1.62 -10.22 4.26
N GLU A 52 -2.27 -9.18 4.77
CA GLU A 52 -2.16 -7.81 4.24
C GLU A 52 -0.72 -7.28 4.33
N ILE A 53 -0.02 -7.53 5.45
CA ILE A 53 1.40 -7.19 5.59
C ILE A 53 2.22 -7.95 4.54
N ALA A 54 2.00 -9.25 4.37
CA ALA A 54 2.75 -10.07 3.42
C ALA A 54 2.54 -9.61 1.97
N ILE A 55 1.30 -9.35 1.57
CA ILE A 55 0.96 -8.86 0.22
C ILE A 55 1.54 -7.46 -0.02
N THR A 56 1.49 -6.58 0.99
CA THR A 56 2.07 -5.23 0.91
C THR A 56 3.59 -5.27 0.77
N LEU A 57 4.28 -6.08 1.59
CA LEU A 57 5.72 -6.27 1.49
C LEU A 57 6.13 -6.85 0.13
N TYR A 58 5.37 -7.82 -0.38
CA TYR A 58 5.58 -8.36 -1.72
C TYR A 58 5.45 -7.27 -2.80
N ALA A 59 4.42 -6.43 -2.73
CA ALA A 59 4.21 -5.36 -3.68
C ALA A 59 5.37 -4.35 -3.66
N LEU A 60 5.82 -3.94 -2.47
CA LEU A 60 6.96 -3.04 -2.30
C LEU A 60 8.26 -3.65 -2.83
N ASP A 61 8.53 -4.92 -2.50
CA ASP A 61 9.72 -5.63 -2.98
C ASP A 61 9.70 -5.79 -4.51
N ALA A 62 8.54 -6.08 -5.10
CA ALA A 62 8.38 -6.20 -6.54
C ALA A 62 8.75 -4.91 -7.28
N VAL A 63 8.36 -3.75 -6.74
CA VAL A 63 8.73 -2.43 -7.28
C VAL A 63 10.23 -2.24 -7.30
N LEU A 64 10.86 -2.54 -6.18
CA LEU A 64 12.28 -2.37 -5.96
C LEU A 64 13.10 -3.33 -6.83
N ARG A 65 12.65 -4.58 -7.00
CA ARG A 65 13.30 -5.55 -7.90
C ARG A 65 13.19 -5.17 -9.37
N LEU A 66 12.02 -4.66 -9.77
CA LEU A 66 11.80 -4.21 -11.14
C LEU A 66 12.70 -3.00 -11.44
N THR A 67 12.65 -1.96 -10.61
CA THR A 67 13.23 -0.66 -10.98
C THR A 67 14.67 -0.46 -10.51
N GLY A 68 15.08 -1.21 -9.49
CA GLY A 68 16.37 -1.15 -8.84
C GLY A 68 17.34 -2.22 -9.33
N THR A 69 17.11 -3.47 -8.91
CA THR A 69 18.00 -4.59 -9.21
C THR A 69 17.87 -5.11 -10.65
N CYS A 70 16.77 -4.79 -11.34
CA CYS A 70 16.49 -5.27 -12.70
C CYS A 70 16.51 -6.80 -12.83
N ASP A 71 16.15 -7.50 -11.75
CA ASP A 71 16.12 -8.97 -11.70
C ASP A 71 15.05 -9.56 -12.64
N ASP A 72 14.19 -8.72 -13.21
CA ASP A 72 13.05 -9.14 -14.01
C ASP A 72 13.40 -9.17 -15.49
N ARG A 73 13.58 -10.38 -16.05
CA ARG A 73 13.83 -10.58 -17.49
C ARG A 73 12.74 -9.95 -18.39
N LEU A 74 11.56 -9.66 -17.82
CA LEU A 74 10.47 -8.95 -18.48
C LEU A 74 10.80 -7.50 -18.84
N LEU A 75 11.65 -6.82 -18.07
CA LEU A 75 12.18 -5.49 -18.44
C LEU A 75 13.03 -5.52 -19.70
N LEU A 76 13.69 -6.64 -19.97
CA LEU A 76 14.60 -6.80 -21.11
C LEU A 76 13.84 -7.12 -22.41
N LEU A 77 12.62 -7.65 -22.29
CA LEU A 77 11.84 -8.15 -23.42
C LEU A 77 10.66 -7.25 -23.81
N SER A 78 10.18 -6.38 -22.92
CA SER A 78 9.09 -5.45 -23.23
C SER A 78 9.57 -4.28 -24.10
N SER A 79 8.79 -3.95 -25.14
CA SER A 79 9.01 -2.79 -25.98
C SER A 79 8.58 -1.46 -25.33
N LEU A 80 8.03 -1.50 -24.11
CA LEU A 80 7.61 -0.30 -23.38
C LEU A 80 8.81 0.48 -22.84
N SER A 81 8.66 1.80 -22.72
CA SER A 81 9.63 2.58 -21.96
C SER A 81 9.63 2.14 -20.50
N ARG A 82 10.80 2.19 -19.86
CA ARG A 82 11.00 1.72 -18.48
C ARG A 82 10.04 2.35 -17.49
N TRP A 83 9.76 3.65 -17.64
CA TRP A 83 8.76 4.35 -16.83
C TRP A 83 7.35 3.81 -17.05
N ARG A 84 6.94 3.60 -18.31
CA ARG A 84 5.61 3.03 -18.62
C ARG A 84 5.48 1.61 -18.05
N LEU A 85 6.52 0.79 -18.13
CA LEU A 85 6.52 -0.54 -17.55
C LEU A 85 6.41 -0.50 -16.02
N ALA A 86 7.15 0.40 -15.36
CA ALA A 86 7.03 0.61 -13.92
C ALA A 86 5.61 1.03 -13.54
N VAL A 87 5.00 1.98 -14.26
CA VAL A 87 3.60 2.38 -14.03
C VAL A 87 2.64 1.21 -14.25
N CYS A 88 2.81 0.40 -15.29
CA CYS A 88 1.95 -0.77 -15.52
C CYS A 88 2.06 -1.79 -14.39
N ASN A 89 3.28 -2.07 -13.94
CA ASN A 89 3.55 -2.93 -12.79
C ASN A 89 2.85 -2.42 -11.53
N MET A 90 2.96 -1.12 -11.26
CA MET A 90 2.29 -0.49 -10.14
C MET A 90 0.78 -0.61 -10.22
N LEU A 91 0.17 -0.38 -11.39
CA LEU A 91 -1.28 -0.52 -11.58
C LEU A 91 -1.75 -1.96 -11.28
N VAL A 92 -0.99 -2.97 -11.71
CA VAL A 92 -1.30 -4.37 -11.42
C VAL A 92 -1.19 -4.67 -9.93
N LEU A 93 -0.14 -4.20 -9.25
CA LEU A 93 0.03 -4.37 -7.80
C LEU A 93 -1.06 -3.64 -7.01
N CYS A 94 -1.39 -2.39 -7.40
CA CYS A 94 -2.49 -1.63 -6.82
C CYS A 94 -3.80 -2.39 -6.94
N PHE A 95 -4.09 -2.97 -8.10
CA PHE A 95 -5.32 -3.74 -8.30
C PHE A 95 -5.40 -4.92 -7.33
N TYR A 96 -4.33 -5.69 -7.18
CA TYR A 96 -4.32 -6.81 -6.23
C TYR A 96 -4.45 -6.38 -4.77
N LEU A 97 -3.81 -5.28 -4.36
CA LEU A 97 -3.96 -4.71 -3.02
C LEU A 97 -5.39 -4.20 -2.77
N LEU A 98 -6.02 -3.57 -3.77
CA LEU A 98 -7.43 -3.17 -3.67
C LEU A 98 -8.37 -4.36 -3.57
N CYS A 99 -8.08 -5.44 -4.32
CA CYS A 99 -8.84 -6.68 -4.18
C CYS A 99 -8.67 -7.32 -2.79
N SER A 100 -7.45 -7.31 -2.23
CA SER A 100 -7.21 -7.84 -0.88
C SER A 100 -7.97 -7.03 0.18
N TYR A 101 -7.86 -5.70 0.12
CA TYR A 101 -8.59 -4.81 1.01
C TYR A 101 -10.10 -4.93 0.86
N GLY A 102 -10.62 -5.02 -0.37
CA GLY A 102 -12.03 -5.26 -0.63
C GLY A 102 -12.55 -6.54 0.01
N ALA A 103 -11.74 -7.61 0.03
CA ALA A 103 -12.10 -8.85 0.72
C ALA A 103 -12.20 -8.66 2.25
N THR A 104 -11.42 -7.75 2.84
CA THR A 104 -11.51 -7.43 4.29
C THR A 104 -12.80 -6.69 4.66
N LEU A 105 -13.51 -6.12 3.69
CA LEU A 105 -14.76 -5.41 3.89
C LEU A 105 -15.99 -6.34 3.87
N LEU A 106 -15.84 -7.60 3.44
CA LEU A 106 -16.95 -8.56 3.36
C LEU A 106 -17.72 -8.73 4.69
N PRO A 107 -17.08 -8.87 5.86
CA PRO A 107 -17.81 -9.02 7.12
C PRO A 107 -18.59 -7.78 7.54
N LEU A 108 -18.16 -6.60 7.11
CA LEU A 108 -18.80 -5.31 7.39
C LEU A 108 -20.13 -5.15 6.64
N ALA A 109 -20.40 -5.93 5.59
CA ALA A 109 -21.68 -5.90 4.89
C ALA A 109 -22.86 -6.43 5.75
N LYS A 110 -22.57 -7.17 6.83
CA LYS A 110 -23.58 -7.69 7.76
C LYS A 110 -23.98 -6.67 8.84
N SER A 111 -23.13 -5.68 9.15
CA SER A 111 -23.44 -4.68 10.17
C SER A 111 -24.28 -3.55 9.59
N SER A 112 -25.52 -3.43 10.07
CA SER A 112 -26.46 -2.34 9.74
C SER A 112 -26.10 -0.99 10.39
N SER A 113 -25.03 -0.96 11.20
CA SER A 113 -24.56 0.19 11.98
C SER A 113 -23.47 1.01 11.30
N VAL A 114 -22.96 0.59 10.13
CA VAL A 114 -21.79 1.27 9.56
C VAL A 114 -22.17 2.55 8.84
N ASP A 115 -21.56 3.66 9.26
CA ASP A 115 -21.63 4.92 8.53
C ASP A 115 -20.88 4.80 7.20
N GLY A 116 -21.62 4.90 6.09
CA GLY A 116 -21.07 4.82 4.74
C GLY A 116 -20.02 5.89 4.45
N MET A 117 -20.06 7.05 5.13
CA MET A 117 -19.04 8.09 4.96
C MET A 117 -17.70 7.69 5.57
N VAL A 118 -17.71 6.99 6.71
CA VAL A 118 -16.49 6.47 7.35
C VAL A 118 -15.86 5.37 6.50
N GLN A 119 -16.66 4.47 5.92
CA GLN A 119 -16.17 3.45 5.00
C GLN A 119 -15.56 4.06 3.74
N LEU A 120 -16.21 5.08 3.16
CA LEU A 120 -15.69 5.80 2.00
C LEU A 120 -14.36 6.47 2.32
N ALA A 121 -14.24 7.14 3.47
CA ALA A 121 -12.99 7.74 3.92
C ALA A 121 -11.89 6.71 4.09
N ASN A 122 -12.18 5.54 4.69
CA ASN A 122 -11.23 4.44 4.85
C ASN A 122 -10.76 3.88 3.50
N LEU A 123 -11.68 3.67 2.55
CA LEU A 123 -11.35 3.19 1.21
C LEU A 123 -10.48 4.19 0.44
N LEU A 124 -10.86 5.49 0.45
CA LEU A 124 -10.08 6.55 -0.18
C LEU A 124 -8.71 6.69 0.46
N GLY A 125 -8.65 6.62 1.79
CA GLY A 125 -7.41 6.60 2.55
C GLY A 125 -6.49 5.46 2.12
N TYR A 126 -7.05 4.26 1.95
CA TYR A 126 -6.30 3.10 1.49
C TYR A 126 -5.81 3.23 0.04
N ILE A 127 -6.65 3.73 -0.88
CA ILE A 127 -6.25 4.01 -2.28
C ILE A 127 -5.07 4.98 -2.31
N VAL A 128 -5.17 6.09 -1.58
CA VAL A 128 -4.10 7.09 -1.48
C VAL A 128 -2.87 6.49 -0.82
N SER A 129 -3.05 5.63 0.19
CA SER A 129 -1.97 4.94 0.88
C SER A 129 -1.14 4.06 -0.05
N ILE A 130 -1.80 3.22 -0.86
CA ILE A 130 -1.13 2.40 -1.85
C ILE A 130 -0.37 3.27 -2.84
N PHE A 131 -1.03 4.31 -3.36
CA PHE A 131 -0.44 5.23 -4.33
C PHE A 131 0.84 5.88 -3.77
N THR A 132 0.78 6.46 -2.57
CA THR A 132 1.92 7.13 -1.95
C THR A 132 3.01 6.15 -1.53
N GLY A 133 2.63 5.00 -0.98
CA GLY A 133 3.54 3.95 -0.54
C GLY A 133 4.38 3.33 -1.66
N LEU A 134 3.71 2.86 -2.71
CA LEU A 134 4.36 2.32 -3.89
C LEU A 134 5.19 3.39 -4.60
N GLY A 135 4.65 4.62 -4.70
CA GLY A 135 5.39 5.77 -5.24
C GLY A 135 6.67 6.05 -4.46
N LEU A 136 6.63 5.96 -3.12
CA LEU A 136 7.78 6.21 -2.26
C LEU A 136 8.86 5.16 -2.49
N MET A 137 8.48 3.88 -2.54
CA MET A 137 9.43 2.81 -2.85
C MET A 137 10.06 2.98 -4.24
N LEU A 138 9.27 3.44 -5.22
CA LEU A 138 9.77 3.77 -6.55
C LEU A 138 10.80 4.92 -6.52
N LEU A 139 10.51 5.99 -5.76
CA LEU A 139 11.41 7.12 -5.58
C LEU A 139 12.72 6.69 -4.89
N VAL A 140 12.62 5.93 -3.81
CA VAL A 140 13.77 5.37 -3.09
C VAL A 140 14.62 4.53 -4.03
N SER A 141 13.96 3.66 -4.80
CA SER A 141 14.62 2.80 -5.78
C SER A 141 15.43 3.60 -6.81
N TYR A 142 14.86 4.68 -7.36
CA TYR A 142 15.57 5.55 -8.29
C TYR A 142 16.70 6.37 -7.65
N THR A 143 16.52 6.81 -6.41
CA THR A 143 17.48 7.64 -5.68
C THR A 143 18.76 6.85 -5.36
N LEU A 144 18.61 5.58 -4.98
CA LEU A 144 19.72 4.73 -4.55
C LEU A 144 20.39 3.96 -5.70
N LYS A 145 20.09 4.29 -6.96
CA LYS A 145 20.66 3.61 -8.14
C LYS A 145 22.18 3.62 -8.24
N ASN A 146 22.85 4.53 -7.54
CA ASN A 146 24.31 4.60 -7.56
C ASN A 146 24.97 3.46 -6.78
N ILE A 147 24.22 2.75 -5.93
CA ILE A 147 24.72 1.58 -5.20
C ILE A 147 24.81 0.40 -6.17
N ARG A 148 26.04 0.00 -6.51
CA ARG A 148 26.30 -1.01 -7.55
C ARG A 148 26.14 -2.45 -7.07
N THR A 149 26.12 -2.71 -5.77
CA THR A 149 26.04 -4.06 -5.22
C THR A 149 24.62 -4.36 -4.77
N ARG A 150 24.10 -5.53 -5.16
CA ARG A 150 22.70 -5.92 -4.94
C ARG A 150 22.31 -5.90 -3.46
N PHE A 151 23.07 -6.57 -2.61
CA PHE A 151 22.72 -6.68 -1.19
C PHE A 151 22.73 -5.32 -0.45
N PRO A 152 23.79 -4.49 -0.57
CA PRO A 152 23.77 -3.14 0.00
C PRO A 152 22.67 -2.26 -0.56
N TYR A 153 22.35 -2.36 -1.85
CA TYR A 153 21.25 -1.62 -2.45
C TYR A 153 19.91 -1.97 -1.80
N LEU A 154 19.61 -3.27 -1.67
CA LEU A 154 18.39 -3.76 -1.03
C LEU A 154 18.28 -3.27 0.42
N LEU A 155 19.35 -3.43 1.19
CA LEU A 155 19.38 -3.03 2.59
C LEU A 155 19.17 -1.52 2.75
N SER A 156 19.88 -0.70 1.97
CA SER A 156 19.74 0.75 1.99
C SER A 156 18.36 1.21 1.56
N ALA A 157 17.76 0.58 0.55
CA ALA A 157 16.43 0.94 0.09
C ALA A 157 15.35 0.65 1.13
N TRP A 158 15.37 -0.53 1.75
CA TRP A 158 14.47 -0.84 2.85
C TRP A 158 14.69 0.05 4.07
N PHE A 159 15.94 0.35 4.41
CA PHE A 159 16.26 1.28 5.49
C PHE A 159 15.71 2.68 5.22
N VAL A 160 15.99 3.28 4.05
CA VAL A 160 15.51 4.62 3.68
C VAL A 160 13.99 4.67 3.64
N PHE A 161 13.35 3.64 3.07
CA PHE A 161 11.89 3.54 3.04
C PHE A 161 11.29 3.51 4.45
N SER A 162 11.85 2.67 5.33
CA SER A 162 11.37 2.51 6.71
C SER A 162 11.53 3.78 7.54
N VAL A 163 12.69 4.44 7.44
CA VAL A 163 12.95 5.73 8.12
C VAL A 163 11.99 6.81 7.60
N THR A 164 11.77 6.88 6.30
CA THR A 164 10.87 7.89 5.72
C THR A 164 9.43 7.69 6.15
N ILE A 165 8.95 6.44 6.18
CA ILE A 165 7.62 6.11 6.71
C ILE A 165 7.53 6.45 8.20
N LEU A 166 8.55 6.12 9.01
CA LEU A 166 8.55 6.44 10.43
C LEU A 166 8.40 7.94 10.67
N LEU A 167 9.14 8.76 9.91
CA LEU A 167 9.03 10.21 9.97
C LEU A 167 7.63 10.71 9.56
N ALA A 168 7.05 10.13 8.50
CA ALA A 168 5.70 10.47 8.07
C ALA A 168 4.64 10.10 9.13
N VAL A 169 4.79 8.96 9.81
CA VAL A 169 3.92 8.56 10.92
C VAL A 169 4.05 9.53 12.09
N ILE A 170 5.28 9.88 12.49
CA ILE A 170 5.52 10.86 13.56
C ILE A 170 4.87 12.20 13.23
N ALA A 171 5.03 12.70 12.00
CA ALA A 171 4.41 13.94 11.56
C ALA A 171 2.87 13.86 11.59
N CYS A 172 2.29 12.74 11.14
CA CYS A 172 0.85 12.50 11.19
C CYS A 172 0.33 12.53 12.63
N VAL A 173 0.98 11.82 13.55
CA VAL A 173 0.61 11.79 14.98
C VAL A 173 0.74 13.16 15.63
N GLN A 174 1.80 13.91 15.33
CA GLN A 174 1.97 15.26 15.86
C GLN A 174 0.87 16.22 15.40
N MET A 175 0.43 16.11 14.13
CA MET A 175 -0.68 16.89 13.62
C MET A 175 -2.02 16.45 14.21
N LEU A 176 -2.24 15.14 14.36
CA LEU A 176 -3.44 14.60 14.99
C LEU A 176 -3.62 15.12 16.41
N LYS A 177 -2.55 15.12 17.22
CA LYS A 177 -2.57 15.68 18.59
C LYS A 177 -2.94 17.16 18.66
N LYS A 178 -2.72 17.93 17.58
CA LYS A 178 -3.10 19.35 17.52
C LYS A 178 -4.55 19.55 17.09
N VAL A 179 -5.02 18.75 16.13
CA VAL A 179 -6.35 18.90 15.51
C VAL A 179 -7.44 18.20 16.32
N ALA A 180 -7.11 17.08 16.95
CA ALA A 180 -8.02 16.27 17.75
C ALA A 180 -7.28 15.73 19.00
N PRO A 181 -7.04 16.57 20.03
CA PRO A 181 -6.25 16.21 21.20
C PRO A 181 -6.88 15.09 22.05
N GLU A 182 -8.20 14.97 22.05
CA GLU A 182 -8.96 13.93 22.77
C GLU A 182 -9.00 12.59 22.03
N ALA A 183 -8.56 12.54 20.76
CA ALA A 183 -8.62 11.33 19.96
C ALA A 183 -7.52 10.34 20.36
N GLN A 184 -7.93 9.11 20.66
CA GLN A 184 -6.98 8.01 20.88
C GLN A 184 -6.55 7.42 19.55
N TRP A 185 -5.26 7.09 19.42
CA TRP A 185 -4.72 6.53 18.18
C TRP A 185 -3.85 5.31 18.44
N LEU A 186 -3.83 4.42 17.46
CA LEU A 186 -3.08 3.17 17.44
C LEU A 186 -2.42 3.00 16.07
N LEU A 187 -1.31 2.28 16.01
CA LEU A 187 -0.74 1.85 14.73
C LEU A 187 -1.39 0.53 14.32
N GLY A 188 -1.88 0.47 13.09
CA GLY A 188 -2.56 -0.70 12.56
C GLY A 188 -3.82 -0.33 11.78
N VAL A 189 -4.45 -1.34 11.19
CA VAL A 189 -5.79 -1.24 10.60
C VAL A 189 -6.77 -1.89 11.57
N THR A 190 -7.90 -1.25 11.79
CA THR A 190 -9.06 -1.90 12.42
C THR A 190 -10.30 -1.73 11.55
N SER A 191 -11.17 -2.72 11.61
CA SER A 191 -12.43 -2.79 10.89
C SER A 191 -13.63 -2.53 11.80
N SER A 192 -13.46 -1.78 12.89
CA SER A 192 -14.57 -1.39 13.78
C SER A 192 -15.33 -0.19 13.23
N ASP A 193 -16.65 -0.20 13.40
CA ASP A 193 -17.59 0.81 12.89
C ASP A 193 -17.34 2.24 13.41
N SER A 194 -16.68 2.37 14.57
CA SER A 194 -16.43 3.64 15.27
C SER A 194 -15.04 4.25 15.00
N ILE A 195 -14.31 3.72 14.02
CA ILE A 195 -12.88 3.97 13.86
C ILE A 195 -12.51 4.42 12.45
N VAL A 196 -11.64 5.43 12.37
CA VAL A 196 -11.11 5.96 11.10
C VAL A 196 -9.64 5.57 10.96
N ASN A 197 -9.27 4.99 9.83
CA ASN A 197 -7.88 4.65 9.51
C ASN A 197 -7.24 5.82 8.73
N LEU A 198 -6.42 6.62 9.40
CA LEU A 198 -5.62 7.68 8.77
C LEU A 198 -4.33 7.08 8.22
N TYR A 199 -4.16 7.05 6.91
CA TYR A 199 -2.95 6.47 6.31
C TYR A 199 -1.81 7.47 6.21
N SER A 200 -0.62 7.09 6.67
CA SER A 200 0.63 7.80 6.46
C SER A 200 1.53 7.00 5.53
N ALA A 201 1.59 7.40 4.25
CA ALA A 201 2.11 6.57 3.16
C ALA A 201 1.48 5.18 3.20
N SER A 202 2.20 4.13 3.63
CA SER A 202 1.69 2.74 3.68
C SER A 202 1.28 2.25 5.08
N ILE A 203 1.55 3.03 6.14
CA ILE A 203 1.20 2.62 7.51
C ILE A 203 -0.11 3.30 7.92
N PRO A 204 -1.12 2.52 8.33
CA PRO A 204 -2.35 3.06 8.88
C PRO A 204 -2.15 3.46 10.35
N VAL A 205 -2.58 4.67 10.65
CA VAL A 205 -2.78 5.21 11.99
C VAL A 205 -4.28 5.18 12.26
N THR A 206 -4.70 4.16 12.99
CA THR A 206 -6.06 3.98 13.45
C THR A 206 -6.41 5.03 14.49
N VAL A 207 -7.55 5.72 14.34
CA VAL A 207 -8.02 6.74 15.31
C VAL A 207 -9.42 6.44 15.82
N ILE A 208 -9.54 6.26 17.13
CA ILE A 208 -10.77 5.95 17.85
C ILE A 208 -11.49 7.25 18.22
N GLY A 209 -12.79 7.33 17.94
CA GLY A 209 -13.62 8.47 18.34
C GLY A 209 -13.60 9.65 17.36
N LEU A 210 -13.07 9.45 16.13
CA LEU A 210 -13.06 10.48 15.09
C LEU A 210 -14.30 10.46 14.18
N GLY A 211 -15.30 9.63 14.49
CA GLY A 211 -16.52 9.43 13.70
C GLY A 211 -17.30 10.72 13.46
N ASP A 212 -17.38 11.61 14.45
CA ASP A 212 -18.07 12.90 14.33
C ASP A 212 -17.26 13.97 13.57
N GLN A 213 -16.01 13.66 13.20
CA GLN A 213 -15.06 14.57 12.57
C GLN A 213 -14.49 14.02 11.25
N VAL A 214 -15.34 13.39 10.42
CA VAL A 214 -14.94 12.84 9.11
C VAL A 214 -14.20 13.86 8.23
N ASN A 215 -14.53 15.15 8.34
CA ASN A 215 -13.82 16.23 7.63
C ASN A 215 -12.31 16.28 7.94
N ASN A 216 -11.92 15.96 9.18
CA ASN A 216 -10.51 15.89 9.57
C ASN A 216 -9.83 14.68 8.92
N ALA A 217 -10.53 13.57 8.73
CA ALA A 217 -10.00 12.41 8.00
C ALA A 217 -9.68 12.76 6.54
N PHE A 218 -10.57 13.49 5.86
CA PHE A 218 -10.33 13.95 4.49
C PHE A 218 -9.11 14.87 4.38
N PHE A 219 -8.85 15.72 5.37
CA PHE A 219 -7.64 16.54 5.40
C PHE A 219 -6.36 15.68 5.36
N PHE A 220 -6.28 14.63 6.17
CA PHE A 220 -5.14 13.70 6.14
C PHE A 220 -5.03 12.94 4.81
N ILE A 221 -6.16 12.52 4.23
CA ILE A 221 -6.19 11.86 2.91
C ILE A 221 -5.63 12.80 1.84
N VAL A 222 -6.06 14.06 1.81
CA VAL A 222 -5.57 15.07 0.86
C VAL A 222 -4.08 15.34 1.07
N ALA A 223 -3.62 15.48 2.32
CA ALA A 223 -2.20 15.67 2.62
C ALA A 223 -1.34 14.49 2.14
N ASN A 224 -1.79 13.25 2.39
CA ASN A 224 -1.11 12.05 1.91
C ASN A 224 -1.13 11.94 0.37
N MET A 225 -2.20 12.38 -0.28
CA MET A 225 -2.31 12.44 -1.74
C MET A 225 -1.32 13.45 -2.33
N LEU A 226 -1.21 14.65 -1.75
CA LEU A 226 -0.23 15.66 -2.16
C LEU A 226 1.19 15.15 -2.01
N LEU A 227 1.50 14.49 -0.88
CA LEU A 227 2.79 13.82 -0.68
C LEU A 227 3.05 12.77 -1.76
N GLY A 228 2.05 11.93 -2.07
CA GLY A 228 2.11 10.97 -3.16
C GLY A 228 2.42 11.63 -4.51
N ILE A 229 1.73 12.71 -4.86
CA ILE A 229 1.97 13.45 -6.11
C ILE A 229 3.43 13.93 -6.18
N ILE A 230 3.93 14.55 -5.12
CA ILE A 230 5.33 15.03 -5.05
C ILE A 230 6.31 13.88 -5.24
N VAL A 231 6.06 12.76 -4.57
CA VAL A 231 6.88 11.55 -4.65
C VAL A 231 6.90 10.99 -6.07
N TRP A 232 5.73 10.87 -6.71
CA TRP A 232 5.61 10.35 -8.08
C TRP A 232 6.24 11.27 -9.11
N LEU A 233 6.07 12.58 -8.98
CA LEU A 233 6.73 13.57 -9.84
C LEU A 233 8.25 13.50 -9.69
N SER A 234 8.75 13.40 -8.47
CA SER A 234 10.18 13.27 -8.18
C SER A 234 10.74 11.98 -8.78
N ALA A 235 10.03 10.85 -8.62
CA ALA A 235 10.41 9.57 -9.21
C ALA A 235 10.45 9.66 -10.75
N PHE A 236 9.46 10.32 -11.35
CA PHE A 236 9.43 10.55 -12.80
C PHE A 236 10.62 11.37 -13.28
N MET A 237 10.96 12.47 -12.61
CA MET A 237 12.11 13.30 -12.94
C MET A 237 13.43 12.52 -12.84
N LEU A 238 13.60 11.71 -11.79
CA LEU A 238 14.78 10.86 -11.64
C LEU A 238 14.83 9.74 -12.69
N SER A 239 13.69 9.18 -13.10
CA SER A 239 13.62 8.13 -14.11
C SER A 239 14.16 8.57 -15.49
N ARG A 240 14.14 9.88 -15.77
CA ARG A 240 14.66 10.48 -17.01
C ARG A 240 16.18 10.62 -17.02
N ARG A 241 16.85 10.49 -15.88
CA ARG A 241 18.32 10.54 -15.83
C ARG A 241 18.90 9.30 -16.52
N LYS A 242 20.00 9.48 -17.26
CA LYS A 242 20.78 8.39 -17.87
C LYS A 242 21.54 7.60 -16.80
N ASN A 243 20.85 6.99 -15.85
CA ASN A 243 21.47 6.14 -14.84
C ASN A 243 21.48 4.71 -15.36
N ASN A 244 22.67 4.26 -15.76
CA ASN A 244 22.95 2.88 -16.10
C ASN A 244 22.69 2.00 -14.88
N PHE A 245 22.03 0.86 -15.13
CA PHE A 245 21.70 -0.11 -14.10
C PHE A 245 22.95 -0.72 -13.47
N ILE A 246 22.76 -1.31 -12.29
CA ILE A 246 23.73 -2.18 -11.64
C ILE A 246 24.28 -3.15 -12.70
N ARG A 247 25.61 -3.12 -12.93
CA ARG A 247 26.28 -4.17 -13.69
C ARG A 247 26.12 -5.45 -12.87
N LEU A 248 25.31 -6.38 -13.37
CA LEU A 248 25.27 -7.76 -12.89
C LEU A 248 26.65 -8.41 -13.07
#